data_AF-A0A520XEM7-F1
#
_entry.id   AF-A0A520XEM7-F1
#
_cell.length_a   1.000
_cell.length_b   1.000
_cell.length_c   1.000
_cell.angle_alpha   90.00
_cell.angle_beta   90.00
_cell.angle_gamma   90.00
#
_symmetry.space_group_name_H-M   'P 1'
#
loop_
_entity.id
_entity.type
_entity.pdbx_description
1 polymer ?
#
loop_
_entity_poly.entity_id
_entity_poly.type
_entity_poly.pdbx_seq_one_letter_code
_entity_poly.pdbx_strand_id
1 'polypeptide(L)' 'MDKEFIKQIARMSSLGLNIIISVLIGVFIGIEIDKYLNFKYLFLIIFSALGFIAGIYEIYKAVKRELNEKP' A
#
# COMPACT_ATOMS: atom_id res chain seq x y z
N MET A 1 -7.53 -6.01 28.74
CA MET A 1 -7.06 -5.97 27.34
C MET A 1 -5.56 -5.84 27.38
N ASP A 2 -4.86 -6.87 26.90
CA ASP A 2 -3.41 -6.95 27.05
C ASP A 2 -2.71 -5.97 26.11
N LYS A 3 -1.67 -5.29 26.60
CA LYS A 3 -0.91 -4.29 25.81
C LYS A 3 -0.36 -4.90 24.52
N GLU A 4 -0.05 -6.18 24.54
CA GLU A 4 0.47 -6.94 23.42
C GLU A 4 -0.59 -7.14 22.32
N PHE A 5 -1.84 -7.39 22.71
CA PHE A 5 -2.97 -7.49 21.78
C PHE A 5 -3.24 -6.15 21.08
N ILE A 6 -3.21 -5.03 21.82
CA ILE A 6 -3.35 -3.68 21.23
C ILE A 6 -2.23 -3.41 20.23
N LYS A 7 -0.99 -3.79 20.57
CA LYS A 7 0.18 -3.59 19.71
C LYS A 7 0.11 -4.42 18.43
N GLN A 8 -0.44 -5.63 18.48
CA GLN A 8 -0.64 -6.47 17.31
C GLN A 8 -1.70 -5.88 16.37
N ILE A 9 -2.85 -5.47 16.92
CA ILE A 9 -3.91 -4.82 16.14
C ILE A 9 -3.38 -3.54 15.49
N ALA A 10 -2.71 -2.68 16.26
CA ALA A 10 -2.15 -1.43 15.73
C ALA A 10 -1.17 -1.69 14.57
N ARG A 11 -0.33 -2.72 14.66
CA ARG A 11 0.55 -3.12 13.55
C ARG A 11 -0.23 -3.59 12.33
N MET A 12 -1.19 -4.49 12.51
CA MET A 12 -2.01 -4.99 11.40
C MET A 12 -2.80 -3.86 10.73
N SER A 13 -3.35 -2.93 11.51
CA SER A 13 -4.03 -1.73 10.99
C SER A 13 -3.08 -0.84 10.21
N SER A 14 -1.86 -0.62 10.68
CA SER A 14 -0.87 0.19 9.95
C SER A 14 -0.48 -0.42 8.60
N LEU A 15 -0.34 -1.75 8.53
CA LEU A 15 -0.08 -2.47 7.28
C LEU A 15 -1.24 -2.33 6.30
N GLY A 16 -2.49 -2.44 6.77
CA GLY A 16 -3.67 -2.21 5.93
C GLY A 16 -3.77 -0.77 5.41
N LEU A 17 -3.46 0.22 6.26
CA LEU A 17 -3.41 1.63 5.87
C LEU A 17 -2.36 1.89 4.80
N ASN A 18 -1.20 1.22 4.85
CA ASN A 18 -0.16 1.38 3.83
C ASN A 18 -0.63 0.98 2.43
N ILE A 19 -1.49 -0.04 2.28
CA ILE A 19 -2.08 -0.37 0.97
C ILE A 19 -2.94 0.79 0.47
N ILE A 20 -3.82 1.30 1.32
CA ILE A 20 -4.75 2.38 0.96
C ILE A 20 -3.95 3.61 0.53
N ILE A 21 -2.95 4.00 1.32
CA ILE A 21 -2.08 5.15 1.02
C ILE A 21 -1.32 4.93 -0.30
N SER A 22 -0.76 3.73 -0.51
CA SER A 22 -0.03 3.40 -1.75
C SER A 22 -0.91 3.51 -2.99
N VAL A 23 -2.15 3.00 -2.92
CA VAL A 23 -3.12 3.12 -4.01
C VAL A 23 -3.52 4.58 -4.24
N LEU A 24 -3.79 5.35 -3.17
CA LEU A 24 -4.15 6.77 -3.29
C LEU A 24 -3.06 7.59 -3.96
N ILE A 25 -1.79 7.34 -3.61
CA ILE A 25 -0.64 7.99 -4.25
C ILE A 25 -0.59 7.63 -5.74
N GLY A 26 -0.75 6.34 -6.08
CA GLY A 26 -0.79 5.89 -7.48
C GLY A 26 -1.92 6.54 -8.27
N VAL A 27 -3.13 6.57 -7.72
CA VAL A 27 -4.29 7.23 -8.32
C VAL A 27 -4.03 8.72 -8.53
N PHE A 28 -3.52 9.41 -7.51
CA PHE A 28 -3.24 10.84 -7.58
C PHE A 28 -2.24 11.17 -8.69
N ILE A 29 -1.12 10.45 -8.74
CA ILE A 29 -0.11 10.60 -9.79
C ILE A 29 -0.69 10.28 -11.16
N GLY A 30 -1.45 9.18 -11.28
CA GLY A 30 -2.03 8.75 -12.54
C GLY A 30 -3.03 9.77 -13.11
N ILE A 31 -3.86 10.39 -12.26
CA ILE A 31 -4.79 11.45 -12.66
C ILE A 31 -4.03 12.69 -13.15
N GLU A 32 -3.01 13.14 -12.41
CA GLU A 32 -2.26 14.35 -12.80
C GLU A 32 -1.52 14.14 -14.14
N ILE A 33 -0.97 12.94 -14.36
CA ILE A 33 -0.33 12.59 -15.64
C ILE A 33 -1.35 12.46 -16.78
N ASP A 34 -2.49 11.79 -16.55
CA ASP A 34 -3.55 11.66 -17.56
C ASP A 34 -4.07 13.04 -17.99
N LYS A 35 -4.23 13.98 -17.04
CA LYS A 35 -4.60 15.39 -17.32
C LYS A 35 -3.56 16.10 -18.18
N TYR A 36 -2.28 15.93 -17.86
CA TYR A 36 -1.20 16.59 -18.61
C TYR A 36 -1.08 16.06 -20.05
N LEU A 37 -1.28 14.75 -20.24
CA LEU A 37 -1.10 14.07 -21.52
C LEU A 37 -2.40 13.90 -22.33
N ASN A 38 -3.55 14.37 -21.82
CA ASN A 38 -4.88 14.19 -22.41
C ASN A 38 -5.27 12.71 -22.67
N PHE A 39 -4.69 11.77 -21.91
CA PHE A 39 -5.12 10.38 -21.96
C PHE A 39 -6.39 10.19 -21.13
N LYS A 40 -7.29 9.33 -21.61
CA LYS A 40 -8.63 9.25 -21.04
C LYS A 40 -8.60 8.76 -19.58
N TYR A 41 -7.86 7.68 -19.27
CA TYR A 41 -7.64 7.13 -17.91
C TYR A 41 -6.49 6.09 -17.89
N LEU A 42 -5.51 6.19 -18.80
CA LEU A 42 -4.55 5.11 -19.01
C LEU A 42 -3.55 5.02 -17.86
N PHE A 43 -2.97 6.16 -17.48
CA PHE A 43 -1.99 6.23 -16.40
C PHE A 43 -2.64 6.01 -15.04
N LEU A 44 -3.89 6.46 -14.83
CA LEU A 44 -4.66 6.15 -13.64
C LEU A 44 -4.71 4.64 -13.39
N ILE A 45 -5.08 3.83 -14.38
CA ILE A 45 -5.20 2.38 -14.22
C ILE A 45 -3.83 1.76 -13.92
N ILE A 46 -2.79 2.17 -14.65
CA ILE A 46 -1.43 1.64 -14.48
C ILE A 46 -0.91 1.97 -13.08
N PHE A 47 -0.95 3.24 -12.66
CA PHE A 47 -0.43 3.65 -11.37
C PHE A 47 -1.28 3.15 -10.19
N SER A 48 -2.58 2.97 -10.36
CA SER A 48 -3.43 2.32 -9.36
C SER A 48 -3.04 0.86 -9.15
N ALA A 49 -2.81 0.12 -10.24
CA ALA A 49 -2.34 -1.27 -10.18
C ALA A 49 -0.95 -1.35 -9.54
N LEU A 50 -0.03 -0.45 -9.90
CA LEU A 50 1.29 -0.37 -9.28
C LEU A 50 1.20 -0.03 -7.78
N GLY A 51 0.36 0.93 -7.40
CA GLY A 51 0.14 1.28 -5.99
C GLY A 51 -0.44 0.12 -5.18
N PHE A 52 -1.35 -0.65 -5.78
CA PHE A 52 -1.92 -1.85 -5.15
C PHE A 52 -0.86 -2.94 -4.97
N ILE A 53 -0.09 -3.25 -6.03
CA ILE A 53 1.01 -4.24 -5.97
C ILE A 53 2.07 -3.81 -4.95
N ALA A 54 2.43 -2.53 -4.92
CA ALA A 54 3.39 -1.98 -3.96
C ALA A 54 2.89 -2.13 -2.52
N GLY A 55 1.63 -1.81 -2.25
CA GLY A 55 1.01 -1.97 -0.94
C GLY A 55 1.02 -3.44 -0.47
N ILE A 56 0.65 -4.37 -1.34
CA ILE A 56 0.71 -5.81 -1.02
C ILE A 56 2.16 -6.26 -0.80
N TYR A 57 3.09 -5.82 -1.65
CA TYR A 57 4.50 -6.16 -1.53
C TYR A 57 5.10 -5.68 -0.20
N GLU A 58 4.70 -4.50 0.28
CA GLU A 58 5.12 -3.98 1.57
C GLU A 58 4.64 -4.87 2.73
N ILE A 59 3.38 -5.32 2.70
CA ILE A 59 2.86 -6.28 3.67
C ILE A 59 3.62 -7.60 3.60
N TYR A 60 3.80 -8.14 2.39
CA TYR A 60 4.55 -9.38 2.21
C TYR A 60 5.97 -9.27 2.78
N LYS A 61 6.65 -8.14 2.54
CA LYS A 61 7.98 -7.86 3.08
C LYS A 61 7.96 -7.73 4.61
N ALA A 62 6.95 -7.07 5.18
CA ALA A 62 6.80 -6.93 6.62
C ALA A 62 6.59 -8.29 7.30
N VAL A 63 5.67 -9.11 6.77
CA VAL A 63 5.40 -10.47 7.28
C VAL A 63 6.63 -11.36 7.11
N LYS A 64 7.29 -11.32 5.94
CA LYS A 64 8.52 -12.09 5.70
C LYS A 64 9.64 -11.71 6.67
N ARG A 65 9.76 -10.42 7.01
CA ARG A 65 10.72 -9.96 8.01
C ARG A 65 10.37 -10.53 9.39
N GLU A 66 9.11 -10.45 9.82
CA GLU A 66 8.67 -11.03 11.10
C GLU A 66 8.85 -12.56 11.17
N LEU A 67 8.68 -13.27 10.05
CA LEU A 67 8.92 -14.72 9.97
C LEU A 67 10.41 -15.09 10.00
N ASN A 68 11.26 -14.27 9.38
CA ASN A 68 12.72 -14.48 9.36
C ASN A 68 13.40 -13.96 10.64
N GLU A 69 12.79 -13.00 11.35
CA GLU A 69 13.18 -12.51 12.67
C GLU A 69 12.61 -13.39 13.81
N LYS A 70 12.48 -14.70 13.58
CA LYS A 70 12.43 -15.63 14.72
C LYS A 70 13.74 -15.48 15.52
N PRO A 71 13.70 -15.40 16.87
CA PRO A 71 14.88 -15.65 17.68
C PRO A 71 15.42 -17.06 17.45
#